data_AF-A0A7Y3K6Q3-F1
#
_entry.id   AF-A0A7Y3K6Q3-F1
#
_cell.length_a   1.000
_cell.length_b   1.000
_cell.length_c   1.000
_cell.angle_alpha   90.00
_cell.angle_beta   90.00
_cell.angle_gamma   90.00
#
_symmetry.space_group_name_H-M   'P 1'
#
loop_
_entity.id
_entity.type
_entity.pdbx_description
1 polymer ?
#
loop_
_entity_poly.entity_id
_entity_poly.type
_entity_poly.pdbx_seq_one_letter_code
_entity_poly.pdbx_strand_id
1 'polypeptide(L)'
;MADAYATGGGAGAVNAQASLAANSTTTLEAIANLPVFNSGGQLHAEAFVNAAHTPRQIAAANGANAVAFITGDPTNFYVNQVLGPSGSGGPLVVAADFNIGGANPSGPTSQVFALGALGAFSGGTSATALDYHSEIDFATTATISSPQDLIVGLVGSTYTGSGTLIFQIINVGTGTTLLDQGFGNLGAAATYFTDTPLDFGPLNSQMGSNGLSLKFTLDMFASTAGASFSGNLIFGNSTAGSATAAELQASSLLAPRAVATPEPKTLALLAVGALGLLARRRAVARSPACG
;
A
#
# COMPACT_ATOMS: atom_id res chain seq x y z
N MET A 1 -3.25 3.12 -16.74
CA MET A 1 -2.65 2.12 -15.84
C MET A 1 -1.38 1.63 -16.48
N ALA A 2 -0.30 1.54 -15.73
CA ALA A 2 0.96 0.92 -16.12
C ALA A 2 1.34 -0.09 -15.03
N ASP A 3 1.78 -1.27 -15.45
CA ASP A 3 2.20 -2.36 -14.56
C ASP A 3 3.49 -2.94 -15.11
N ALA A 4 4.50 -3.08 -14.26
CA ALA A 4 5.77 -3.66 -14.59
C ALA A 4 6.14 -4.68 -13.52
N TYR A 5 6.54 -5.86 -13.97
CA TYR A 5 7.07 -6.90 -13.12
C TYR A 5 8.41 -7.38 -13.69
N ALA A 6 9.35 -7.68 -12.81
CA ALA A 6 10.62 -8.24 -13.19
C ALA A 6 10.97 -9.39 -12.25
N THR A 7 11.38 -10.51 -12.83
CA THR A 7 11.90 -11.66 -12.10
C THR A 7 13.29 -12.00 -12.58
N GLY A 8 14.20 -12.30 -11.66
CA GLY A 8 15.57 -12.69 -12.00
C GLY A 8 16.04 -13.85 -11.13
N GLY A 9 16.96 -14.65 -11.69
CA GLY A 9 17.72 -15.64 -10.95
C GLY A 9 19.21 -15.47 -11.26
N GLY A 10 20.07 -15.57 -10.24
CA GLY A 10 21.51 -15.42 -10.38
C GLY A 10 22.01 -13.96 -10.28
N ALA A 11 23.23 -13.72 -10.75
CA ALA A 11 23.93 -12.45 -10.63
C ALA A 11 23.42 -11.40 -11.63
N GLY A 12 22.27 -10.79 -11.32
CA GLY A 12 21.76 -9.60 -12.01
C GLY A 12 20.82 -8.79 -11.11
N ALA A 13 20.80 -7.47 -11.29
CA ALA A 13 19.81 -6.62 -10.63
C ALA A 13 18.44 -6.88 -11.26
N VAL A 14 17.38 -6.76 -10.46
CA VAL A 14 16.00 -6.92 -10.92
C VAL A 14 15.29 -5.61 -10.70
N ASN A 15 14.85 -4.99 -11.80
CA ASN A 15 14.23 -3.68 -11.80
C ASN A 15 12.85 -3.77 -12.48
N ALA A 16 11.82 -3.30 -11.78
CA ALA A 16 10.52 -3.01 -12.34
C ALA A 16 10.25 -1.51 -12.25
N GLN A 17 9.84 -0.90 -13.36
CA GLN A 17 9.52 0.51 -13.45
C GLN A 17 8.22 0.68 -14.22
N ALA A 18 7.27 1.37 -13.61
CA ALA A 18 5.99 1.74 -14.23
C ALA A 18 5.83 3.25 -14.16
N SER A 19 5.42 3.86 -15.27
CA SER A 19 5.19 5.31 -15.36
C SER A 19 3.89 5.59 -16.11
N LEU A 20 3.16 6.62 -15.68
CA LEU A 20 1.90 7.04 -16.27
C LEU A 20 1.76 8.57 -16.17
N ALA A 21 1.52 9.21 -17.31
CA ALA A 21 0.91 10.54 -17.32
C ALA A 21 -0.59 10.35 -17.01
N ALA A 22 -0.97 10.53 -15.74
CA ALA A 22 -2.32 10.27 -15.26
C ALA A 22 -3.35 11.21 -15.90
N ASN A 23 -2.97 12.46 -16.09
CA ASN A 23 -3.71 13.49 -16.81
C ASN A 23 -2.72 14.56 -17.35
N SER A 24 -3.21 15.67 -17.91
CA SER A 24 -2.34 16.74 -18.45
C SER A 24 -1.51 17.47 -17.39
N THR A 25 -1.83 17.28 -16.12
CA THR A 25 -1.21 17.97 -14.99
C THR A 25 -0.50 17.03 -14.02
N THR A 26 -0.62 15.71 -14.14
CA THR A 26 -0.15 14.77 -13.12
C THR A 26 0.63 13.63 -13.76
N THR A 27 1.84 13.40 -13.28
CA THR A 27 2.70 12.28 -13.65
C THR A 27 2.98 11.44 -12.41
N LEU A 28 2.90 10.13 -12.60
CA LEU A 28 3.09 9.14 -11.54
C LEU A 28 4.13 8.13 -12.02
N GLU A 29 5.05 7.78 -11.14
CA GLU A 29 6.07 6.78 -11.40
C GLU A 29 6.34 5.95 -10.15
N ALA A 30 6.56 4.65 -10.38
CA ALA A 30 6.90 3.70 -9.35
C ALA A 30 8.08 2.86 -9.81
N ILE A 31 9.04 2.67 -8.92
CA ILE A 31 10.29 1.96 -9.18
C ILE A 31 10.52 0.97 -8.03
N ALA A 32 10.71 -0.30 -8.37
CA ALA A 32 11.12 -1.33 -7.43
C ALA A 32 12.44 -1.93 -7.93
N ASN A 33 13.47 -1.86 -7.09
CA ASN A 33 14.81 -2.28 -7.46
C ASN A 33 15.41 -3.22 -6.41
N LEU A 34 16.01 -4.30 -6.90
CA LEU A 34 16.72 -5.30 -6.13
C LEU A 34 18.17 -5.37 -6.62
N PRO A 35 19.16 -5.32 -5.71
CA PRO A 35 20.56 -5.42 -6.10
C PRO A 35 20.88 -6.80 -6.66
N VAL A 36 22.06 -6.89 -7.27
CA VAL A 36 22.61 -8.13 -7.82
C VAL A 36 22.89 -9.12 -6.67
N PHE A 37 22.36 -10.35 -6.76
CA PHE A 37 22.67 -11.41 -5.80
C PHE A 37 23.46 -12.57 -6.42
N ASN A 38 24.41 -13.13 -5.67
CA ASN A 38 25.24 -14.28 -6.10
C ASN A 38 24.67 -15.65 -5.69
N SER A 39 23.39 -15.77 -5.33
CA SER A 39 22.82 -17.03 -4.86
C SER A 39 21.52 -17.40 -5.58
N GLY A 40 21.28 -18.69 -5.77
CA GLY A 40 20.25 -19.27 -6.65
C GLY A 40 18.78 -19.08 -6.22
N GLY A 41 18.44 -17.97 -5.56
CA GLY A 41 17.07 -17.55 -5.30
C GLY A 41 16.43 -16.87 -6.52
N GLN A 42 15.10 -16.94 -6.61
CA GLN A 42 14.32 -16.08 -7.49
C GLN A 42 14.03 -14.76 -6.78
N LEU A 43 14.25 -13.67 -7.49
CA LEU A 43 13.97 -12.31 -7.06
C LEU A 43 12.79 -11.78 -7.85
N HIS A 44 11.94 -10.99 -7.21
CA HIS A 44 10.75 -10.42 -7.83
C HIS A 44 10.60 -8.94 -7.43
N ALA A 45 10.64 -8.03 -8.40
CA ALA A 45 10.30 -6.62 -8.22
C ALA A 45 8.98 -6.31 -8.93
N GLU A 46 8.11 -5.54 -8.29
CA GLU A 46 6.82 -5.14 -8.84
C GLU A 46 6.60 -3.64 -8.70
N ALA A 47 6.29 -2.98 -9.82
CA ALA A 47 5.98 -1.56 -9.87
C ALA A 47 4.64 -1.36 -10.57
N PHE A 48 3.74 -0.59 -9.94
CA PHE A 48 2.40 -0.38 -10.47
C PHE A 48 1.97 1.07 -10.33
N VAL A 49 1.39 1.61 -11.40
CA VAL A 49 0.87 2.96 -11.45
C VAL A 49 -0.56 2.96 -11.98
N ASN A 50 -1.46 3.57 -11.22
CA ASN A 50 -2.83 3.77 -11.64
C ASN A 50 -3.25 5.24 -11.58
N ALA A 51 -3.93 5.70 -12.62
CA ALA A 51 -4.62 6.98 -12.60
C ALA A 51 -6.10 6.81 -12.22
N ALA A 52 -6.60 5.57 -12.25
CA ALA A 52 -7.97 5.22 -11.89
C ALA A 52 -8.06 4.84 -10.42
N HIS A 53 -9.18 5.22 -9.80
CA HIS A 53 -9.32 5.40 -8.36
C HIS A 53 -8.98 4.22 -7.45
N THR A 54 -8.94 2.97 -7.94
CA THR A 54 -8.73 1.77 -7.12
C THR A 54 -7.24 1.56 -6.81
N PRO A 55 -6.78 1.80 -5.57
CA PRO A 55 -5.39 1.57 -5.21
C PRO A 55 -5.10 0.08 -5.14
N ARG A 56 -3.92 -0.30 -5.60
CA ARG A 56 -3.39 -1.65 -5.39
C ARG A 56 -2.82 -1.73 -3.98
N GLN A 57 -3.32 -2.65 -3.19
CA GLN A 57 -2.79 -2.90 -1.83
C GLN A 57 -1.52 -3.74 -1.91
N ILE A 58 -0.61 -3.56 -0.96
CA ILE A 58 0.64 -4.33 -0.90
C ILE A 58 0.40 -5.85 -0.79
N ALA A 59 -0.74 -6.27 -0.21
CA ALA A 59 -1.15 -7.67 -0.15
C ALA A 59 -1.31 -8.32 -1.55
N ALA A 60 -1.45 -7.54 -2.62
CA ALA A 60 -1.50 -8.04 -3.99
C ALA A 60 -0.12 -8.46 -4.52
N ALA A 61 0.98 -7.96 -3.94
CA ALA A 61 2.35 -8.18 -4.40
C ALA A 61 2.96 -9.49 -3.90
N ASN A 62 2.15 -10.56 -3.78
CA ASN A 62 2.53 -11.77 -3.08
C ASN A 62 3.81 -12.39 -3.67
N GLY A 63 4.87 -12.47 -2.84
CA GLY A 63 6.18 -12.99 -3.22
C GLY A 63 7.11 -11.99 -3.89
N ALA A 64 6.73 -10.70 -4.02
CA ALA A 64 7.64 -9.64 -4.44
C ALA A 64 8.57 -9.24 -3.29
N ASN A 65 9.83 -9.02 -3.63
CA ASN A 65 10.90 -8.61 -2.72
C ASN A 65 11.04 -7.09 -2.60
N ALA A 66 10.65 -6.35 -3.63
CA ALA A 66 10.55 -4.89 -3.62
C ALA A 66 9.26 -4.49 -4.33
N VAL A 67 8.52 -3.55 -3.75
CA VAL A 67 7.19 -3.16 -4.20
C VAL A 67 7.04 -1.66 -4.12
N ALA A 68 6.65 -1.05 -5.24
CA ALA A 68 6.26 0.35 -5.30
C ALA A 68 4.96 0.49 -6.08
N PHE A 69 3.89 0.91 -5.42
CA PHE A 69 2.59 1.17 -6.04
C PHE A 69 2.20 2.63 -5.82
N ILE A 70 1.64 3.30 -6.83
CA ILE A 70 1.04 4.62 -6.67
C ILE A 70 -0.26 4.74 -7.46
N THR A 71 -1.24 5.39 -6.84
CA THR A 71 -2.52 5.77 -7.43
C THR A 71 -2.78 7.25 -7.19
N GLY A 72 -2.79 8.04 -8.27
CA GLY A 72 -3.12 9.47 -8.21
C GLY A 72 -4.63 9.72 -8.15
N ASP A 73 -5.03 10.88 -7.62
CA ASP A 73 -6.42 11.35 -7.55
C ASP A 73 -7.41 10.27 -7.04
N PRO A 74 -7.16 9.67 -5.86
CA PRO A 74 -8.01 8.63 -5.30
C PRO A 74 -9.40 9.19 -4.96
N THR A 75 -10.46 8.38 -5.07
CA THR A 75 -11.77 8.79 -4.54
C THR A 75 -11.79 8.73 -3.02
N ASN A 76 -12.67 9.53 -2.40
CA ASN A 76 -12.92 9.50 -0.96
C ASN A 76 -13.22 8.11 -0.42
N PHE A 77 -13.87 7.25 -1.23
CA PHE A 77 -14.13 5.86 -0.86
C PHE A 77 -12.83 5.08 -0.57
N TYR A 78 -11.83 5.21 -1.44
CA TYR A 78 -10.56 4.50 -1.26
C TYR A 78 -9.67 5.13 -0.20
N VAL A 79 -9.70 6.45 -0.10
CA VAL A 79 -9.03 7.15 1.01
C VAL A 79 -9.58 6.66 2.35
N ASN A 80 -10.90 6.61 2.51
CA ASN A 80 -11.54 6.12 3.73
C ASN A 80 -11.29 4.63 3.99
N GLN A 81 -11.02 3.82 2.96
CA GLN A 81 -10.57 2.44 3.17
C GLN A 81 -9.15 2.37 3.72
N VAL A 82 -8.24 3.22 3.24
CA VAL A 82 -6.85 3.28 3.73
C VAL A 82 -6.81 3.84 5.15
N LEU A 83 -7.57 4.91 5.41
CA LEU A 83 -7.65 5.58 6.72
C LEU A 83 -8.56 4.85 7.73
N GLY A 84 -9.41 3.94 7.25
CA GLY A 84 -10.40 3.23 8.06
C GLY A 84 -9.78 2.14 8.95
N PRO A 85 -10.44 1.77 10.06
CA PRO A 85 -9.92 0.77 11.01
C PRO A 85 -9.75 -0.63 10.40
N SER A 86 -10.46 -0.92 9.30
CA SER A 86 -10.38 -2.18 8.56
C SER A 86 -9.20 -2.26 7.59
N GLY A 87 -8.57 -1.13 7.27
CA GLY A 87 -7.56 -1.05 6.21
C GLY A 87 -6.22 -1.71 6.55
N SER A 88 -5.84 -1.80 7.83
CA SER A 88 -4.53 -2.35 8.23
C SER A 88 -4.28 -2.42 9.76
N GLY A 89 -5.27 -2.15 10.61
CA GLY A 89 -5.05 -2.14 12.07
C GLY A 89 -4.17 -1.00 12.58
N GLY A 90 -3.87 0.00 11.74
CA GLY A 90 -3.14 1.20 12.13
C GLY A 90 -3.99 2.13 13.00
N PRO A 91 -3.36 2.97 13.84
CA PRO A 91 -4.05 3.90 14.71
C PRO A 91 -4.64 5.07 13.92
N LEU A 92 -5.67 5.68 14.52
CA LEU A 92 -6.46 6.78 13.99
C LEU A 92 -5.68 8.11 13.80
N VAL A 93 -4.35 8.12 13.99
CA VAL A 93 -3.56 9.36 14.06
C VAL A 93 -3.49 10.03 12.69
N VAL A 94 -3.01 9.33 11.65
CA VAL A 94 -2.99 9.89 10.29
C VAL A 94 -4.40 10.25 9.84
N ALA A 95 -5.39 9.42 10.15
CA ALA A 95 -6.78 9.70 9.80
C ALA A 95 -7.33 10.97 10.47
N ALA A 96 -6.82 11.34 11.65
CA ALA A 96 -7.20 12.58 12.34
C ALA A 96 -6.81 13.85 11.57
N ASP A 97 -5.86 13.75 10.63
CA ASP A 97 -5.36 14.89 9.88
C ASP A 97 -6.06 15.11 8.55
N PHE A 98 -6.99 14.24 8.13
CA PHE A 98 -7.65 14.32 6.81
C PHE A 98 -9.19 14.47 6.90
N ASN A 99 -9.70 15.69 6.69
CA ASN A 99 -11.12 16.03 6.55
C ASN A 99 -11.67 15.70 5.15
N ILE A 100 -11.72 14.41 4.79
CA ILE A 100 -12.09 13.94 3.44
C ILE A 100 -13.55 14.25 3.07
N GLY A 101 -14.45 14.27 4.05
CA GLY A 101 -15.88 14.50 3.83
C GLY A 101 -16.29 15.97 3.88
N GLY A 102 -15.41 16.86 4.35
CA GLY A 102 -15.78 18.25 4.66
C GLY A 102 -16.81 18.36 5.77
N ALA A 103 -16.99 17.33 6.61
CA ALA A 103 -18.04 17.35 7.63
C ALA A 103 -17.59 18.12 8.90
N ASN A 104 -16.28 18.33 9.07
CA ASN A 104 -15.77 19.13 10.17
C ASN A 104 -15.83 20.65 9.87
N PRO A 105 -16.51 21.48 10.69
CA PRO A 105 -16.41 22.93 10.58
C PRO A 105 -15.02 23.49 10.95
N SER A 106 -14.16 22.66 11.57
CA SER A 106 -12.85 23.07 12.09
C SER A 106 -11.77 23.24 11.02
N GLY A 107 -12.04 22.89 9.75
CA GLY A 107 -11.10 23.07 8.65
C GLY A 107 -11.70 22.86 7.27
N PRO A 108 -11.02 23.31 6.19
CA PRO A 108 -11.45 23.03 4.83
C PRO A 108 -11.34 21.54 4.50
N THR A 109 -12.04 21.10 3.44
CA THR A 109 -11.97 19.73 2.94
C THR A 109 -10.56 19.41 2.45
N SER A 110 -10.00 18.32 2.94
CA SER A 110 -8.68 17.85 2.52
C SER A 110 -8.70 17.32 1.10
N GLN A 111 -7.62 17.57 0.35
CA GLN A 111 -7.42 17.02 -1.00
C GLN A 111 -6.26 16.03 -0.97
N VAL A 112 -6.56 14.75 -1.13
CA VAL A 112 -5.53 13.70 -1.25
C VAL A 112 -5.01 13.65 -2.68
N PHE A 113 -3.69 13.76 -2.84
CA PHE A 113 -3.05 13.75 -4.15
C PHE A 113 -2.80 12.34 -4.67
N ALA A 114 -2.31 11.46 -3.79
CA ALA A 114 -2.12 10.07 -4.14
C ALA A 114 -2.21 9.16 -2.92
N LEU A 115 -2.50 7.89 -3.21
CA LEU A 115 -2.28 6.77 -2.33
C LEU A 115 -1.16 5.92 -2.93
N GLY A 116 -0.20 5.50 -2.12
CA GLY A 116 0.88 4.62 -2.53
C GLY A 116 1.04 3.42 -1.61
N ALA A 117 1.92 2.52 -2.00
CA ALA A 117 2.44 1.47 -1.13
C ALA A 117 3.92 1.28 -1.42
N LEU A 118 4.73 1.26 -0.37
CA LEU A 118 6.15 0.95 -0.43
C LEU A 118 6.40 -0.25 0.46
N GLY A 119 7.24 -1.17 -0.01
CA GLY A 119 7.68 -2.24 0.85
C GLY A 119 8.79 -3.09 0.27
N ALA A 120 9.42 -3.82 1.17
CA ALA A 120 10.51 -4.71 0.89
C ALA A 120 10.33 -6.01 1.68
N PHE A 121 10.70 -7.12 1.06
CA PHE A 121 10.59 -8.46 1.62
C PHE A 121 11.82 -9.28 1.27
N SER A 122 12.50 -9.77 2.31
CA SER A 122 13.65 -10.63 2.16
C SER A 122 13.23 -12.08 1.93
N GLY A 123 13.21 -12.48 0.65
CA GLY A 123 12.89 -13.83 0.22
C GLY A 123 14.08 -14.77 0.31
N GLY A 124 13.84 -16.02 0.73
CA GLY A 124 14.84 -17.10 0.70
C GLY A 124 15.39 -17.46 2.08
N THR A 125 16.21 -18.52 2.12
CA THR A 125 16.84 -19.08 3.34
C THR A 125 18.21 -18.48 3.63
N SER A 126 18.65 -17.48 2.85
CA SER A 126 20.00 -16.93 2.97
C SER A 126 20.12 -16.03 4.20
N ALA A 127 21.15 -16.27 5.01
CA ALA A 127 21.49 -15.45 6.19
C ALA A 127 22.29 -14.19 5.82
N THR A 128 22.54 -13.93 4.54
CA THR A 128 23.30 -12.76 4.10
C THR A 128 22.39 -11.53 4.14
N ALA A 129 22.93 -10.41 4.60
CA ALA A 129 22.21 -9.14 4.56
C ALA A 129 21.96 -8.71 3.11
N LEU A 130 20.74 -8.27 2.82
CA LEU A 130 20.31 -7.88 1.49
C LEU A 130 19.68 -6.48 1.56
N ASP A 131 19.99 -5.66 0.56
CA ASP A 131 19.49 -4.29 0.44
C ASP A 131 18.30 -4.30 -0.52
N TYR A 132 17.26 -3.55 -0.21
CA TYR A 132 16.04 -3.45 -1.01
C TYR A 132 15.69 -1.99 -1.20
N HIS A 133 15.28 -1.62 -2.41
CA HIS A 133 14.96 -0.24 -2.75
C HIS A 133 13.57 -0.18 -3.40
N SER A 134 12.72 0.69 -2.86
CA SER A 134 11.42 1.02 -3.44
C SER A 134 11.25 2.53 -3.49
N GLU A 135 10.76 3.03 -4.61
CA GLU A 135 10.68 4.44 -4.91
C GLU A 135 9.35 4.78 -5.60
N ILE A 136 8.78 5.91 -5.21
CA ILE A 136 7.60 6.50 -5.83
C ILE A 136 7.94 7.95 -6.16
N ASP A 137 7.72 8.33 -7.41
CA ASP A 137 7.75 9.72 -7.85
C ASP A 137 6.33 10.20 -8.18
N PHE A 138 6.01 11.38 -7.67
CA PHE A 138 4.78 12.08 -7.92
C PHE A 138 5.10 13.48 -8.41
N ALA A 139 4.45 13.93 -9.47
CA ALA A 139 4.42 15.35 -9.80
C ALA A 139 3.03 15.80 -10.23
N THR A 140 2.65 17.00 -9.79
CA THR A 140 1.41 17.66 -10.23
C THR A 140 1.59 19.15 -10.45
N THR A 141 1.02 19.66 -11.54
CA THR A 141 0.87 21.08 -11.84
C THR A 141 -0.55 21.59 -11.58
N ALA A 142 -1.40 20.76 -10.98
CA ALA A 142 -2.78 21.12 -10.68
C ALA A 142 -2.85 22.34 -9.74
N THR A 143 -3.76 23.26 -10.01
CA THR A 143 -4.00 24.41 -9.13
C THR A 143 -4.78 23.96 -7.89
N ILE A 144 -4.26 24.27 -6.71
CA ILE A 144 -4.95 24.01 -5.43
C ILE A 144 -5.70 25.27 -5.02
N SER A 145 -7.03 25.20 -4.99
CA SER A 145 -7.90 26.36 -4.75
C SER A 145 -7.92 26.82 -3.28
N SER A 146 -7.55 25.94 -2.34
CA SER A 146 -7.50 26.23 -0.91
C SER A 146 -6.26 25.57 -0.31
N PRO A 147 -5.06 26.14 -0.50
CA PRO A 147 -3.84 25.56 0.04
C PRO A 147 -3.89 25.54 1.57
N GLN A 148 -3.64 24.37 2.13
CA GLN A 148 -3.44 24.04 3.53
C GLN A 148 -1.97 23.60 3.68
N ASP A 149 -1.69 22.60 4.52
CA ASP A 149 -0.37 22.04 4.70
C ASP A 149 -0.15 20.78 3.85
N LEU A 150 1.11 20.47 3.53
CA LEU A 150 1.49 19.19 2.94
C LEU A 150 1.61 18.16 4.06
N ILE A 151 0.63 17.27 4.16
CA ILE A 151 0.64 16.17 5.13
C ILE A 151 0.94 14.85 4.41
N VAL A 152 1.87 14.08 4.98
CA VAL A 152 2.24 12.73 4.53
C VAL A 152 2.08 11.76 5.69
N GLY A 153 1.49 10.60 5.44
CA GLY A 153 1.37 9.52 6.42
C GLY A 153 1.67 8.16 5.81
N LEU A 154 2.24 7.26 6.61
CA LEU A 154 2.44 5.87 6.25
C LEU A 154 1.54 4.98 7.14
N VAL A 155 0.39 4.62 6.60
CA VAL A 155 -0.70 3.93 7.27
C VAL A 155 -0.49 2.42 7.18
N GLY A 156 -0.76 1.71 8.29
CA GLY A 156 -0.73 0.25 8.26
C GLY A 156 0.65 -0.34 8.11
N SER A 157 1.67 0.34 8.64
CA SER A 157 3.05 -0.13 8.58
C SER A 157 3.19 -1.45 9.34
N THR A 158 3.61 -2.51 8.64
CA THR A 158 3.85 -3.83 9.21
C THR A 158 5.28 -4.27 8.95
N TYR A 159 5.84 -5.06 9.86
CA TYR A 159 7.18 -5.60 9.70
C TYR A 159 7.29 -7.03 10.23
N THR A 160 8.28 -7.77 9.72
CA THR A 160 8.71 -9.07 10.26
C THR A 160 10.24 -9.14 10.31
N GLY A 161 10.78 -10.01 11.14
CA GLY A 161 12.24 -10.23 11.22
C GLY A 161 13.02 -9.02 11.72
N SER A 162 14.30 -8.93 11.31
CA SER A 162 15.20 -7.84 11.67
C SER A 162 15.90 -7.22 10.45
N GLY A 163 16.22 -5.93 10.58
CA GLY A 163 16.87 -5.13 9.56
C GLY A 163 16.87 -3.66 9.94
N THR A 164 17.51 -2.81 9.14
CA THR A 164 17.41 -1.33 9.25
C THR A 164 16.58 -0.77 8.11
N LEU A 165 16.11 0.46 8.28
CA LEU A 165 15.31 1.17 7.28
C LEU A 165 15.82 2.60 7.13
N ILE A 166 15.89 3.11 5.91
CA ILE A 166 16.01 4.54 5.61
C ILE A 166 14.76 4.93 4.83
N PHE A 167 14.09 5.99 5.28
CA PHE A 167 12.95 6.56 4.59
C PHE A 167 13.23 8.02 4.28
N GLN A 168 13.12 8.39 3.01
CA GLN A 168 13.44 9.71 2.52
C GLN A 168 12.27 10.31 1.75
N ILE A 169 12.05 11.60 1.95
CA ILE A 169 11.12 12.41 1.15
C ILE A 169 11.88 13.60 0.61
N ILE A 170 11.92 13.73 -0.72
CA ILE A 170 12.55 14.86 -1.40
C ILE A 170 11.48 15.60 -2.20
N ASN A 171 11.47 16.92 -2.05
CA ASN A 171 10.78 17.79 -2.98
C ASN A 171 11.69 18.03 -4.19
N VAL A 172 11.47 17.27 -5.26
CA VAL A 172 12.31 17.31 -6.47
C VAL A 172 12.17 18.66 -7.19
N GLY A 173 11.01 19.31 -7.07
CA GLY A 173 10.76 20.62 -7.67
C GLY A 173 11.63 21.73 -7.07
N THR A 174 11.98 21.63 -5.79
CA THR A 174 12.82 22.61 -5.08
C THR A 174 14.23 22.09 -4.76
N GLY A 175 14.47 20.78 -4.93
CA GLY A 175 15.70 20.10 -4.51
C GLY A 175 15.84 19.97 -2.98
N THR A 176 14.78 20.20 -2.21
CA THR A 176 14.83 20.20 -0.74
C THR A 176 14.50 18.82 -0.19
N THR A 177 15.34 18.31 0.71
CA THR A 177 15.02 17.13 1.52
C THR A 177 14.03 17.51 2.61
N LEU A 178 12.82 16.96 2.55
CA LEU A 178 11.77 17.19 3.54
C LEU A 178 11.93 16.27 4.74
N LEU A 179 12.31 15.02 4.49
CA LEU A 179 12.61 14.02 5.52
C LEU A 179 13.76 13.14 5.07
N ASP A 180 14.66 12.83 5.99
CA ASP A 180 15.70 11.80 5.85
C ASP A 180 15.85 11.10 7.20
N GLN A 181 15.14 9.99 7.36
CA GLN A 181 15.02 9.31 8.64
C GLN A 181 15.54 7.87 8.53
N GLY A 182 16.64 7.61 9.24
CA GLY A 182 17.17 6.27 9.47
C GLY A 182 16.59 5.64 10.73
N PHE A 183 16.32 4.34 10.67
CA PHE A 183 15.85 3.52 11.78
C PHE A 183 16.78 2.33 12.00
N GLY A 184 17.29 2.19 13.23
CA GLY A 184 18.17 1.09 13.61
C GLY A 184 17.48 -0.27 13.70
N ASN A 185 16.15 -0.32 13.68
CA ASN A 185 15.39 -1.55 13.52
C ASN A 185 14.02 -1.29 12.86
N LEU A 186 13.47 -2.30 12.18
CA LEU A 186 12.18 -2.20 11.46
C LEU A 186 10.99 -1.90 12.39
N GLY A 187 11.03 -2.38 13.64
CA GLY A 187 9.96 -2.11 14.62
C GLY A 187 9.88 -0.65 15.02
N ALA A 188 11.02 0.01 15.22
CA ALA A 188 11.09 1.44 15.50
C ALA A 188 10.55 2.28 14.34
N ALA A 189 10.81 1.86 13.09
CA ALA A 189 10.22 2.49 11.92
C ALA A 189 8.69 2.35 11.93
N ALA A 190 8.17 1.13 12.15
CA ALA A 190 6.74 0.89 12.20
C ALA A 190 6.05 1.72 13.28
N THR A 191 6.62 1.81 14.48
CA THR A 191 6.11 2.67 15.57
C THR A 191 6.16 4.15 15.21
N TYR A 192 7.26 4.64 14.62
CA TYR A 192 7.38 6.04 14.24
C TYR A 192 6.25 6.48 13.29
N PHE A 193 6.04 5.73 12.21
CA PHE A 193 5.01 6.05 11.22
C PHE A 193 3.58 5.82 11.71
N THR A 194 3.41 4.93 12.70
CA THR A 194 2.15 4.68 13.38
C THR A 194 1.70 5.91 14.18
N ASP A 195 2.65 6.57 14.86
CA ASP A 195 2.34 7.66 15.81
C ASP A 195 2.56 9.07 15.25
N THR A 196 3.26 9.20 14.11
CA THR A 196 3.77 10.50 13.62
C THR A 196 3.35 10.75 12.17
N PRO A 197 2.19 11.37 11.93
CA PRO A 197 1.94 12.02 10.64
C PRO A 197 2.99 13.12 10.43
N LEU A 198 3.43 13.25 9.18
CA LEU A 198 4.47 14.19 8.79
C LEU A 198 3.81 15.43 8.19
N ASP A 199 3.90 16.54 8.92
CA ASP A 199 3.45 17.85 8.46
C ASP A 199 4.67 18.67 7.99
N PHE A 200 4.70 19.01 6.70
CA PHE A 200 5.76 19.80 6.09
C PHE A 200 5.38 21.29 5.96
N GLY A 201 4.33 21.71 6.66
CA GLY A 201 3.82 23.07 6.67
C GLY A 201 3.12 23.46 5.37
N PRO A 202 2.94 24.77 5.12
CA PRO A 202 2.08 25.28 4.07
C PRO A 202 2.45 24.73 2.68
N LEU A 203 1.49 24.13 2.00
CA LEU A 203 1.68 23.47 0.72
C LEU A 203 2.21 24.43 -0.35
N ASN A 204 1.78 25.69 -0.32
CA ASN A 204 2.27 26.72 -1.22
C ASN A 204 3.78 26.99 -1.10
N SER A 205 4.38 26.76 0.07
CA SER A 205 5.83 26.83 0.27
C SER A 205 6.57 25.62 -0.31
N GLN A 206 5.85 24.52 -0.50
CA GLN A 206 6.36 23.28 -1.11
C GLN A 206 6.16 23.23 -2.63
N MET A 207 5.36 24.13 -3.20
CA MET A 207 5.18 24.21 -4.65
C MET A 207 6.28 25.06 -5.29
N GLY A 208 7.00 24.47 -6.25
CA GLY A 208 7.90 25.22 -7.13
C GLY A 208 7.14 25.92 -8.26
N SER A 209 7.86 26.61 -9.15
CA SER A 209 7.26 27.22 -10.36
C SER A 209 6.61 26.20 -11.30
N ASN A 210 7.00 24.94 -11.19
CA ASN A 210 6.50 23.81 -11.98
C ASN A 210 5.51 22.93 -11.20
N GLY A 211 4.95 23.43 -10.09
CA GLY A 211 4.03 22.67 -9.24
C GLY A 211 4.71 21.90 -8.12
N LEU A 212 4.05 20.86 -7.62
CA LEU A 212 4.55 19.99 -6.56
C LEU A 212 5.18 18.75 -7.19
N SER A 213 6.42 18.42 -6.80
CA SER A 213 7.07 17.17 -7.20
C SER A 213 7.74 16.52 -5.99
N LEU A 214 7.30 15.33 -5.64
CA LEU A 214 7.72 14.58 -4.46
C LEU A 214 8.30 13.24 -4.89
N LYS A 215 9.41 12.87 -4.25
CA LYS A 215 10.01 11.54 -4.33
C LYS A 215 10.02 10.92 -2.95
N PHE A 216 9.50 9.70 -2.86
CA PHE A 216 9.50 8.88 -1.66
C PHE A 216 10.41 7.69 -1.88
N THR A 217 11.41 7.52 -1.02
CA THR A 217 12.36 6.40 -1.11
C THR A 217 12.32 5.59 0.17
N LEU A 218 12.27 4.27 0.03
CA LEU A 218 12.37 3.31 1.10
C LEU A 218 13.51 2.34 0.80
N ASP A 219 14.58 2.43 1.60
CA ASP A 219 15.69 1.51 1.57
C ASP A 219 15.65 0.61 2.81
N MET A 220 15.55 -0.70 2.60
CA MET A 220 15.56 -1.68 3.69
C MET A 220 16.83 -2.54 3.62
N PHE A 221 17.52 -2.68 4.75
CA PHE A 221 18.66 -3.59 4.89
C PHE A 221 18.24 -4.76 5.78
N ALA A 222 17.82 -5.86 5.18
CA ALA A 222 17.41 -7.05 5.93
C ALA A 222 18.63 -7.76 6.52
N SER A 223 18.58 -8.13 7.80
CA SER A 223 19.64 -8.94 8.45
C SER A 223 19.25 -10.41 8.65
N THR A 224 18.00 -10.77 8.39
CA THR A 224 17.49 -12.14 8.47
C THR A 224 16.62 -12.49 7.27
N ALA A 225 16.64 -13.76 6.87
CA ALA A 225 15.65 -14.35 5.98
C ALA A 225 14.22 -14.08 6.49
N GLY A 226 13.31 -13.70 5.60
CA GLY A 226 11.92 -13.39 5.94
C GLY A 226 11.72 -12.06 6.66
N ALA A 227 12.76 -11.21 6.77
CA ALA A 227 12.56 -9.84 7.22
C ALA A 227 11.75 -9.05 6.18
N SER A 228 10.82 -8.21 6.63
CA SER A 228 10.01 -7.40 5.75
C SER A 228 9.61 -6.09 6.41
N PHE A 229 9.34 -5.10 5.57
CA PHE A 229 8.69 -3.87 5.96
C PHE A 229 7.76 -3.42 4.84
N SER A 230 6.54 -3.02 5.17
CA SER A 230 5.56 -2.54 4.19
C SER A 230 4.61 -1.53 4.81
N GLY A 231 4.21 -0.52 4.07
CA GLY A 231 3.20 0.44 4.52
C GLY A 231 2.47 1.10 3.34
N ASN A 232 1.24 1.55 3.60
CA ASN A 232 0.47 2.33 2.64
C ASN A 232 0.76 3.81 2.83
N LEU A 233 1.21 4.49 1.78
CA LEU A 233 1.48 5.91 1.77
C LEU A 233 0.18 6.68 1.45
N ILE A 234 -0.08 7.76 2.19
CA ILE A 234 -1.08 8.77 1.84
C ILE A 234 -0.43 10.14 1.93
N PHE A 235 -0.70 11.02 0.97
CA PHE A 235 -0.30 12.40 1.08
C PHE A 235 -1.24 13.35 0.36
N GLY A 236 -1.33 14.58 0.85
CA GLY A 236 -2.27 15.55 0.34
C GLY A 236 -2.15 16.93 0.96
N ASN A 237 -3.00 17.81 0.44
CA ASN A 237 -3.30 19.11 1.01
C ASN A 237 -4.29 18.92 2.17
N SER A 238 -3.86 19.18 3.40
CA SER A 238 -4.69 18.92 4.57
C SER A 238 -4.33 19.81 5.75
N THR A 239 -5.14 19.78 6.81
CA THR A 239 -4.89 20.50 8.07
C THR A 239 -4.79 19.50 9.21
N ALA A 240 -3.72 19.58 10.00
CA ALA A 240 -3.51 18.69 11.13
C ALA A 240 -4.69 18.75 12.12
N GLY A 241 -5.15 17.60 12.58
CA GLY A 241 -6.29 17.45 13.49
C GLY A 241 -7.65 17.84 12.90
N SER A 242 -7.77 18.00 11.57
CA SER A 242 -9.01 18.46 10.94
C SER A 242 -10.12 17.41 10.81
N ALA A 243 -9.87 16.12 11.07
CA ALA A 243 -10.92 15.11 11.04
C ALA A 243 -11.64 15.01 12.39
N THR A 244 -12.96 14.83 12.36
CA THR A 244 -13.75 14.58 13.57
C THR A 244 -13.72 13.12 13.99
N ALA A 245 -13.93 12.87 15.29
CA ALA A 245 -14.16 11.50 15.79
C ALA A 245 -15.35 10.80 15.10
N ALA A 246 -16.37 11.56 14.66
CA ALA A 246 -17.52 11.03 13.94
C ALA A 246 -17.16 10.55 12.52
N GLU A 247 -16.27 11.24 11.81
CA GLU A 247 -15.78 10.81 10.49
C GLU A 247 -14.92 9.56 10.58
N LEU A 248 -14.09 9.46 11.63
CA LEU A 248 -13.33 8.26 11.94
C LEU A 248 -14.24 7.05 12.19
N GLN A 249 -15.36 7.26 12.88
CA GLN A 249 -16.35 6.21 13.14
C GLN A 249 -17.22 5.87 11.92
N ALA A 250 -17.60 6.86 11.11
CA ALA A 250 -18.39 6.64 9.88
C ALA A 250 -17.60 5.84 8.83
N SER A 251 -16.28 6.06 8.73
CA SER A 251 -15.40 5.27 7.87
C SER A 251 -15.36 3.79 8.29
N SER A 252 -15.52 3.48 9.59
CA SER A 252 -15.63 2.12 10.10
C SER A 252 -16.91 1.41 9.65
N LEU A 253 -18.04 2.13 9.62
CA LEU A 253 -19.36 1.57 9.28
C LEU A 253 -19.57 1.36 7.78
N LEU A 254 -18.84 2.11 6.95
CA LEU A 254 -18.87 2.01 5.48
C LEU A 254 -17.90 0.99 4.91
N ALA A 255 -17.06 0.34 5.73
CA ALA A 255 -16.27 -0.79 5.28
C ALA A 255 -17.23 -1.82 4.68
N PRO A 256 -17.08 -2.20 3.38
CA PRO A 256 -17.98 -3.13 2.75
C PRO A 256 -18.02 -4.37 3.63
N ARG A 257 -19.18 -4.64 4.24
CA ARG A 257 -19.40 -5.85 5.02
C ARG A 257 -19.04 -6.97 4.06
N ALA A 258 -17.88 -7.60 4.26
CA ALA A 258 -17.34 -8.57 3.33
C ALA A 258 -18.48 -9.55 3.05
N VAL A 259 -19.06 -9.46 1.86
CA VAL A 259 -20.08 -10.40 1.44
C VAL A 259 -19.28 -11.67 1.33
N ALA A 260 -19.37 -12.51 2.37
CA ALA A 260 -18.65 -13.76 2.44
C ALA A 260 -18.99 -14.49 1.14
N THR A 261 -18.05 -14.45 0.19
CA THR A 261 -18.17 -15.19 -1.04
C THR A 261 -18.14 -16.64 -0.56
N PRO A 262 -19.25 -17.39 -0.71
CA PRO A 262 -19.29 -18.74 -0.19
C PRO A 262 -18.11 -19.48 -0.79
N GLU A 263 -17.23 -20.03 0.05
CA GLU A 263 -16.08 -20.76 -0.46
C GLU A 263 -16.57 -21.83 -1.44
N PRO A 264 -15.98 -21.93 -2.65
CA PRO A 264 -16.45 -22.86 -3.67
C PRO A 264 -16.45 -24.34 -3.20
N LYS A 265 -15.76 -24.64 -2.09
CA LYS A 265 -15.73 -25.97 -1.48
C LYS A 265 -17.01 -26.34 -0.73
N THR A 266 -17.76 -25.38 -0.22
CA THR A 266 -18.97 -25.66 0.57
C THR A 266 -20.16 -26.05 -0.32
N LEU A 267 -20.26 -25.49 -1.52
CA LEU A 267 -21.27 -25.86 -2.52
C LEU A 267 -20.97 -27.25 -3.13
N ALA A 268 -19.69 -27.57 -3.34
CA ALA A 268 -19.30 -28.90 -3.81
C ALA A 268 -19.65 -30.01 -2.80
N LEU A 269 -19.49 -29.75 -1.49
CA LEU A 269 -19.86 -30.72 -0.45
C LEU A 269 -21.38 -30.97 -0.40
N LEU A 270 -22.19 -29.92 -0.60
CA LEU A 270 -23.64 -30.06 -0.63
C LEU A 270 -24.11 -30.86 -1.86
N ALA A 271 -23.49 -30.65 -3.02
CA ALA A 271 -23.80 -31.36 -4.26
C ALA A 271 -23.40 -32.85 -4.21
N VAL A 272 -22.22 -33.16 -3.65
CA VAL A 272 -21.77 -34.56 -3.49
C VAL A 272 -22.59 -35.28 -2.41
N GLY A 273 -22.94 -34.61 -1.32
CA GLY A 273 -23.82 -35.15 -0.29
C GLY A 273 -25.21 -35.53 -0.81
N ALA A 274 -25.81 -34.70 -1.66
CA ALA A 274 -27.11 -34.98 -2.27
C ALA A 274 -27.08 -36.16 -3.25
N LEU A 275 -26.00 -36.30 -4.05
CA LEU A 275 -25.82 -37.44 -4.96
C LEU A 275 -25.61 -38.77 -4.21
N GLY A 276 -24.86 -38.74 -3.10
CA GLY A 276 -24.67 -39.92 -2.24
C GLY A 276 -25.98 -40.44 -1.62
N LEU A 277 -26.87 -39.54 -1.21
CA LEU A 277 -28.19 -39.89 -0.65
C LEU A 277 -29.16 -40.48 -1.69
N LEU A 278 -29.09 -40.02 -2.94
CA LEU A 278 -29.88 -40.59 -4.04
C LEU A 278 -29.37 -41.97 -4.48
N ALA A 279 -28.05 -42.19 -4.46
CA ALA A 279 -27.47 -43.49 -4.81
C ALA A 279 -27.81 -44.58 -3.77
N ARG A 280 -27.86 -44.25 -2.47
CA ARG A 280 -28.20 -45.21 -1.41
C ARG A 280 -29.66 -45.72 -1.45
N ARG A 281 -30.59 -44.97 -2.05
CA ARG A 281 -31.99 -45.41 -2.16
C ARG A 281 -32.22 -46.53 -3.19
N ARG A 282 -31.28 -46.82 -4.09
CA ARG A 282 -31.44 -47.87 -5.11
C ARG A 282 -30.90 -49.25 -4.70
N ALA A 283 -30.20 -49.37 -3.57
CA ALA A 283 -29.55 -50.63 -3.18
C ALA A 283 -30.42 -51.57 -2.30
N VAL A 284 -31.66 -51.22 -1.95
CA VAL A 284 -32.46 -51.97 -0.95
C VAL A 284 -33.56 -52.87 -1.58
N ALA A 285 -33.59 -53.03 -2.91
CA ALA A 285 -34.60 -53.89 -3.55
C ALA A 285 -33.95 -55.00 -4.37
N ARG A 286 -33.56 -56.10 -3.72
CA ARG A 286 -33.54 -57.46 -4.29
C ARG A 286 -33.20 -58.49 -3.21
N SER A 287 -34.24 -59.04 -2.58
CA SER A 287 -34.18 -60.37 -1.98
C SER A 287 -34.54 -61.40 -3.05
N PRO A 288 -33.67 -62.38 -3.37
CA PRO A 288 -34.08 -63.53 -4.14
C PRO A 288 -34.79 -64.52 -3.22
N ALA A 289 -36.02 -64.89 -3.59
CA ALA A 289 -36.70 -66.05 -3.04
C ALA A 289 -36.06 -67.31 -3.63
N CYS A 290 -35.57 -68.22 -2.79
CA CYS A 290 -35.29 -69.60 -3.18
C CYS A 290 -36.43 -70.47 -2.67
N GLY A 291 -37.06 -71.19 -3.61
CA GLY A 291 -37.71 -72.47 -3.35
C GLY A 291 -36.73 -73.62 -3.58
#